data_AF-A0A973LIB0-F1
#
_entry.id   AF-A0A973LIB0-F1
#
_cell.length_a   1.000
_cell.length_b   1.000
_cell.length_c   1.000
_cell.angle_alpha   90.00
_cell.angle_beta   90.00
_cell.angle_gamma   90.00
#
_symmetry.space_group_name_H-M   'P 1'
#
loop_
_entity.id
_entity.type
_entity.pdbx_description
1 polymer ?
#
loop_
_entity_poly.entity_id
_entity_poly.type
_entity_poly.pdbx_seq_one_letter_code
_entity_poly.pdbx_strand_id
1 'polypeptide(L)' 'GRVIAGWDRGVAGMKVGGRRKLVIPPHLAYGDRSPSPLIKPGETLIFVVDLLGVR' A
#
# COMPACT_ATOMS: atom_id res chain seq x y z
N GLY A 1 -5.81 3.28 9.35
CA GLY A 1 -4.68 2.52 9.90
C GLY A 1 -3.52 3.45 10.17
N ARG A 2 -2.39 2.93 10.67
CA ARG A 2 -1.10 3.67 10.74
C ARG A 2 -0.35 3.70 9.39
N VAL A 3 -0.95 3.11 8.36
CA VAL A 3 -0.41 2.98 6.99
C VAL A 3 -1.28 3.77 6.01
N ILE A 4 -0.83 3.93 4.76
CA ILE A 4 -1.60 4.59 3.71
C ILE A 4 -2.93 3.87 3.44
N ALA A 5 -3.95 4.62 3.04
CA ALA A 5 -5.31 4.09 2.89
C ALA A 5 -5.41 2.93 1.88
N GLY A 6 -4.57 2.95 0.83
CA GLY A 6 -4.49 1.87 -0.14
C GLY A 6 -4.01 0.54 0.44
N TRP A 7 -3.19 0.57 1.50
CA TRP A 7 -2.82 -0.64 2.24
C TRP A 7 -3.99 -1.16 3.07
N ASP A 8 -4.65 -0.31 3.86
CA ASP A 8 -5.81 -0.71 4.68
C ASP A 8 -6.87 -1.42 3.83
N ARG A 9 -7.16 -0.88 2.64
CA ARG A 9 -8.09 -1.51 1.68
C ARG A 9 -7.50 -2.74 0.99
N GLY A 10 -6.23 -2.67 0.62
CA GLY A 10 -5.56 -3.67 -0.19
C GLY A 10 -5.27 -4.98 0.54
N VAL A 11 -5.04 -4.94 1.85
CA VAL A 11 -4.77 -6.14 2.66
C VAL A 11 -6.01 -6.73 3.32
N ALA A 12 -7.10 -5.97 3.37
CA ALA A 12 -8.38 -6.46 3.89
C ALA A 12 -8.78 -7.77 3.17
N GLY A 13 -9.19 -8.75 3.97
CA GLY A 13 -9.60 -10.08 3.48
C GLY A 13 -8.48 -10.96 2.89
N MET A 14 -7.20 -10.58 3.01
CA MET A 14 -6.11 -11.49 2.69
C MET A 14 -6.07 -12.67 3.66
N LYS A 15 -5.65 -13.84 3.15
CA LYS A 15 -5.42 -15.05 3.95
C LYS A 15 -3.92 -15.21 4.22
N VAL A 16 -3.58 -15.69 5.43
CA VAL A 16 -2.19 -16.00 5.80
C VAL A 16 -1.59 -16.99 4.78
N GLY A 17 -0.35 -16.74 4.37
CA GLY A 17 0.36 -17.44 3.30
C GLY A 17 0.05 -16.92 1.88
N GLY A 18 -0.91 -16.00 1.72
CA GLY A 18 -1.28 -15.44 0.42
C GLY A 18 -0.35 -14.31 -0.04
N ARG A 19 -0.17 -14.21 -1.36
CA ARG A 19 0.50 -13.10 -2.05
C ARG A 19 -0.49 -12.24 -2.82
N ARG A 20 -0.33 -10.91 -2.80
CA ARG A 20 -1.17 -9.97 -3.57
C ARG A 20 -0.34 -8.83 -4.15
N LYS A 21 -0.62 -8.45 -5.40
CA LYS A 21 -0.11 -7.21 -5.99
C LYS A 21 -1.11 -6.08 -5.73
N LEU A 22 -0.63 -4.98 -5.16
CA LEU A 22 -1.41 -3.75 -4.97
C LEU A 22 -0.90 -2.67 -5.91
N VAL A 23 -1.82 -2.02 -6.62
CA VAL A 23 -1.55 -0.80 -7.40
C VAL A 23 -2.33 0.31 -6.73
N ILE A 24 -1.63 1.22 -6.07
CA ILE A 24 -2.23 2.23 -5.19
C ILE A 24 -2.07 3.60 -5.85
N PRO A 25 -3.16 4.22 -6.33
CA PRO A 25 -3.10 5.56 -6.91
C PRO A 25 -2.76 6.61 -5.84
N PRO A 26 -2.27 7.81 -6.24
CA PRO A 26 -1.72 8.80 -5.30
C PRO A 26 -2.69 9.20 -4.19
N HIS A 27 -3.97 9.37 -4.51
CA HIS A 27 -5.01 9.76 -3.54
C HIS A 27 -5.29 8.70 -2.46
N LEU A 28 -4.82 7.46 -2.64
CA LEU A 28 -4.83 6.40 -1.63
C LEU A 28 -3.44 6.16 -1.02
N ALA A 29 -2.42 6.90 -1.48
CA ALA A 29 -1.05 6.87 -1.01
C ALA A 29 -0.69 8.20 -0.33
N TYR A 30 0.24 8.97 -0.91
CA TYR A 30 0.76 10.22 -0.35
C TYR A 30 0.23 11.49 -1.03
N GLY A 31 -0.64 11.36 -2.04
CA GLY A 31 -1.16 12.48 -2.81
C GLY A 31 -0.04 13.30 -3.41
N ASP A 32 -0.09 14.62 -3.21
CA ASP A 32 0.94 15.56 -3.66
C ASP A 32 2.09 15.74 -2.64
N ARG A 33 2.11 14.94 -1.57
CA ARG A 33 3.18 14.96 -0.57
C ARG A 33 4.28 13.97 -0.96
N SER A 34 5.53 14.38 -0.77
CA SER A 34 6.70 13.50 -0.91
C SER A 34 7.14 13.02 0.48
N PRO A 35 6.83 11.77 0.87
CA PRO A 35 7.25 11.23 2.17
C PRO A 35 8.76 10.96 2.23
N SER A 36 9.42 10.88 1.08
CA SER A 36 10.86 10.73 0.93
C SER A 36 11.32 11.32 -0.42
N PRO A 37 12.63 11.54 -0.63
CA PRO A 37 13.15 12.00 -1.93
C PRO A 37 12.92 11.02 -3.09
N LEU A 38 12.63 9.75 -2.79
CA LEU A 38 12.43 8.70 -3.78
C LEU A 38 10.99 8.61 -4.28
N ILE A 39 10.02 9.17 -3.54
CA ILE A 39 8.60 9.15 -3.90
C ILE A 39 8.20 10.58 -4.21
N LYS A 40 7.98 10.86 -5.49
CA LYS A 40 7.59 12.20 -5.96
C LYS A 40 6.09 12.43 -5.73
N PRO A 41 5.66 13.71 -5.72
CA PRO A 41 4.24 14.06 -5.67
C PRO A 41 3.48 13.40 -6.82
N GLY A 42 2.28 12.88 -6.55
CA GLY A 42 1.40 12.33 -7.58
C GLY A 42 1.80 10.94 -8.09
N GLU A 43 2.70 10.22 -7.43
CA GLU A 43 3.12 8.88 -7.87
C GLU A 43 2.15 7.77 -7.46
N THR A 44 1.95 6.82 -8.39
CA THR A 44 1.27 5.55 -8.11
C THR A 44 2.28 4.56 -7.55
N LEU A 45 1.94 3.90 -6.45
CA LEU A 45 2.80 2.92 -5.81
C LEU A 45 2.36 1.51 -6.15
N ILE A 46 3.32 0.64 -6.47
CA ILE A 46 3.08 -0.77 -6.77
C ILE A 46 3.78 -1.61 -5.71
N PHE A 47 3.02 -2.46 -5.01
CA PHE A 47 3.52 -3.36 -3.99
C PHE A 47 3.22 -4.81 -4.35
N VAL A 48 4.13 -5.71 -3.99
CA VAL A 48 3.86 -7.15 -3.89
C VAL A 48 3.92 -7.50 -2.41
N VAL A 49 2.81 -8.00 -1.88
CA VAL A 49 2.61 -8.20 -0.44
C VAL A 49 2.42 -9.67 -0.16
N ASP A 50 3.18 -10.19 0.79
CA ASP A 50 3.03 -11.53 1.36
C ASP A 50 2.45 -11.40 2.78
N LEU A 51 1.32 -12.06 3.05
CA LEU A 51 0.74 -12.07 4.38
C LEU A 51 1.31 -13.22 5.20
N LEU A 52 2.27 -12.92 6.07
CA LEU A 52 2.97 -13.93 6.87
C LEU A 52 2.18 -14.40 8.10
N GLY A 53 1.29 -13.57 8.65
CA GLY A 53 0.51 -13.89 9.83
C GLY A 53 -0.44 -12.75 10.23
N VAL A 54 -1.39 -13.06 11.12
CA VAL A 54 -2.27 -12.09 11.78
C VAL A 54 -2.21 -12.35 13.29
N ARG A 55 -2.26 -11.28 14.09
CA ARG A 55 -2.21 -11.34 15.55
C ARG A 55 -3.36 -10.54 16.14
#